data_AF-A0A4Z0D443-F1
#
_entry.id   AF-A0A4Z0D443-F1
#
_cell.length_a   1.000
_cell.length_b   1.000
_cell.length_c   1.000
_cell.angle_alpha   90.00
_cell.angle_beta   90.00
_cell.angle_gamma   90.00
#
_symmetry.space_group_name_H-M   'P 1'
#
loop_
_entity.id
_entity.type
_entity.pdbx_description
1 polymer ?
#
loop_
_entity_poly.entity_id
_entity_poly.type
_entity_poly.pdbx_seq_one_letter_code
_entity_poly.pdbx_strand_id
1 'polypeptide(L)'
;MKENILLIPSEPSKMLFKMIESAIEDNDIIKISELTHNEDLRNKNILLAIELNSIGTNNNLNSMLDKLTQMSFNSLINSKASILIHSNYNNFTKTYAQQVIYLMNRLGCRFPGRPIVEANENLDNFIAMQKIYNLPLEEILLMKSQELGRKLFSEQEFFRNKNIVAIHSSNKETSNTLMLWDMVKDNLKDLYVKDINLGNGNIIDCRGCGYKTCKYFGKQSKCYYGGIIVEEVYPSILDSSTIVFLCPNYNDMLTANIVATINRLTALFRKTKFYDKRIFGVVVSGYSGSDALSKQLISSLNINKTFELPPYFSLEMTANDPGYINKIPNVQTTAKNFAEIIKRDLLLS
;
A
#
# COMPACT_ATOMS: atom_id res chain seq x y z
N MET A 1 -6.39 -1.38 24.37
CA MET A 1 -5.61 -0.33 23.67
C MET A 1 -4.25 -0.93 23.31
N LYS A 2 -3.78 -0.78 22.06
CA LYS A 2 -2.47 -1.32 21.64
C LYS A 2 -1.35 -0.45 22.22
N GLU A 3 -0.24 -1.07 22.61
CA GLU A 3 0.96 -0.32 22.99
C GLU A 3 1.56 0.38 21.76
N ASN A 4 2.06 1.59 21.97
CA ASN A 4 2.71 2.37 20.95
C ASN A 4 4.23 2.18 21.05
N ILE A 5 4.83 1.70 19.96
CA ILE A 5 6.24 1.42 19.83
C ILE A 5 6.85 2.44 18.88
N LEU A 6 8.01 2.98 19.27
CA LEU A 6 8.88 3.75 18.39
C LEU A 6 10.13 2.91 18.09
N LEU A 7 10.27 2.46 16.85
CA LEU A 7 11.47 1.78 16.35
C LEU A 7 12.45 2.82 15.81
N ILE A 8 13.59 2.98 16.48
CA ILE A 8 14.69 3.88 16.08
C ILE A 8 15.96 3.03 15.82
N PRO A 9 16.09 2.42 14.64
CA PRO A 9 17.19 1.49 14.33
C PRO A 9 18.57 2.15 14.32
N SER A 10 18.67 3.48 14.23
CA SER A 10 19.92 4.22 14.22
C SER A 10 19.71 5.61 14.80
N GLU A 11 20.79 6.25 15.25
CA GLU A 11 20.72 7.60 15.82
C GLU A 11 20.07 8.58 14.81
N PRO A 12 18.96 9.25 15.19
CA PRO A 12 18.24 10.11 14.28
C PRO A 12 18.99 11.43 14.08
N SER A 13 18.96 11.96 12.86
CA SER A 13 19.36 13.35 12.61
C SER A 13 18.48 14.33 13.40
N LYS A 14 18.92 15.59 13.51
CA LYS A 14 18.11 16.67 14.10
C LYS A 14 16.74 16.81 13.41
N MET A 15 16.69 16.61 12.10
CA MET A 15 15.44 16.70 11.34
C MET A 15 14.51 15.54 11.69
N LEU A 16 15.01 14.30 11.65
CA LEU A 16 14.22 13.13 12.00
C LEU A 16 13.76 13.17 13.46
N PHE A 17 14.59 13.68 14.38
CA PHE A 17 14.21 13.88 15.77
C PHE A 17 13.00 14.82 15.91
N LYS A 18 12.99 15.97 15.22
CA LYS A 18 11.83 16.87 15.21
C LYS A 18 10.58 16.20 14.64
N MET A 19 10.73 15.40 13.57
CA MET A 19 9.61 14.64 13.00
C MET A 19 9.04 13.64 14.02
N ILE A 20 9.91 12.95 14.77
CA ILE A 20 9.53 12.00 15.83
C ILE A 20 8.73 12.72 16.92
N GLU A 21 9.26 13.82 17.47
CA GLU A 21 8.59 14.61 18.51
C GLU A 21 7.21 15.07 18.03
N SER A 22 7.15 15.59 16.81
CA SER A 22 5.90 16.07 16.23
C SER A 22 4.87 14.96 15.99
N ALA A 23 5.31 13.72 15.68
CA ALA A 23 4.42 12.59 15.43
C ALA A 23 3.92 11.94 16.73
N ILE A 24 4.74 11.89 17.76
CA ILE A 24 4.41 11.24 19.02
C ILE A 24 3.49 12.12 19.88
N GLU A 25 3.68 13.45 19.85
CA GLU A 25 2.98 14.36 20.76
C GLU A 25 3.06 13.86 22.21
N ASP A 26 1.93 13.74 22.91
CA ASP A 26 1.85 13.30 24.30
C ASP A 26 1.56 11.78 24.44
N ASN A 27 1.69 11.00 23.37
CA ASN A 27 1.43 9.55 23.44
C ASN A 27 2.50 8.84 24.28
N ASP A 28 2.08 7.90 25.13
CA ASP A 28 2.99 6.99 25.81
C ASP A 28 3.65 6.07 24.79
N ILE A 29 4.98 6.07 24.74
CA ILE A 29 5.79 5.36 23.72
C ILE A 29 6.88 4.53 24.36
N ILE A 30 6.96 3.27 23.96
CA ILE A 30 8.09 2.39 24.24
C ILE A 30 9.08 2.51 23.09
N LYS A 31 10.29 2.98 23.39
CA LYS A 31 11.37 3.13 22.40
C LYS A 31 12.17 1.84 22.31
N ILE A 32 12.40 1.36 21.09
CA ILE A 32 13.21 0.17 20.80
C ILE A 32 14.21 0.55 19.71
N SER A 33 15.51 0.48 20.05
CA SER A 33 16.59 0.72 19.08
C SER A 33 17.16 -0.56 18.49
N GLU A 34 16.98 -1.70 19.16
CA GLU A 34 17.46 -3.01 18.73
C GLU A 34 16.42 -4.08 19.07
N LEU A 35 16.31 -5.12 18.24
CA LEU A 35 15.53 -6.32 18.58
C LEU A 35 16.44 -7.36 19.22
N THR A 36 16.14 -7.71 20.46
CA THR A 36 16.59 -8.95 21.09
C THR A 36 15.67 -10.11 20.65
N HIS A 37 15.83 -11.30 21.25
CA HIS A 37 15.03 -12.46 20.89
C HIS A 37 13.64 -12.48 21.55
N ASN A 38 13.38 -11.58 22.51
CA ASN A 38 12.18 -11.62 23.35
C ASN A 38 11.15 -10.51 23.01
N GLU A 39 11.47 -9.56 22.14
CA GLU A 39 10.54 -8.48 21.79
C GLU A 39 9.38 -9.02 20.95
N ASP A 40 8.18 -8.93 21.52
CA ASP A 40 6.94 -9.21 20.82
C ASP A 40 6.37 -7.94 20.18
N LEU A 41 6.47 -7.85 18.85
CA LEU A 41 5.91 -6.74 18.07
C LEU A 41 4.49 -7.02 17.53
N ARG A 42 3.81 -8.05 18.01
CA ARG A 42 2.40 -8.33 17.68
C ARG A 42 1.46 -7.43 18.47
N ASN A 43 0.31 -7.12 17.88
CA ASN A 43 -0.73 -6.27 18.48
C ASN A 43 -0.21 -4.87 18.95
N LYS A 44 0.66 -4.23 18.17
CA LYS A 44 1.25 -2.92 18.47
C LYS A 44 0.86 -1.85 17.45
N ASN A 45 0.97 -0.59 17.85
CA ASN A 45 1.08 0.55 16.92
C ASN A 45 2.57 0.89 16.77
N ILE A 46 3.13 0.84 15.57
CA ILE A 46 4.58 0.91 15.37
C ILE A 46 4.91 2.14 14.51
N LEU A 47 5.58 3.13 15.11
CA LEU A 47 6.20 4.23 14.38
C LEU A 47 7.65 3.86 14.09
N LEU A 48 8.02 3.74 12.82
CA LEU A 48 9.41 3.56 12.41
C LEU A 48 10.02 4.92 12.10
N ALA A 49 11.15 5.23 12.71
CA ALA A 49 11.93 6.42 12.40
C ALA A 49 13.24 6.02 11.74
N ILE A 50 13.32 6.19 10.42
CA ILE A 50 14.37 5.63 9.58
C ILE A 50 15.31 6.75 9.13
N GLU A 51 16.57 6.66 9.55
CA GLU A 51 17.65 7.49 9.03
C GLU A 51 18.41 6.70 7.94
N LEU A 52 18.49 7.23 6.72
CA LEU A 52 19.16 6.57 5.61
C LEU A 52 20.64 6.95 5.53
N ASN A 53 21.50 5.96 5.27
CA ASN A 53 22.91 6.17 4.96
C ASN A 53 23.12 6.65 3.50
N SER A 54 24.38 6.81 3.11
CA SER A 54 24.78 7.35 1.80
C SER A 54 24.40 6.50 0.58
N ILE A 55 24.05 5.23 0.79
CA ILE A 55 23.59 4.33 -0.28
C ILE A 55 22.08 4.07 -0.20
N GLY A 56 21.35 4.83 0.63
CA GLY A 56 19.89 4.75 0.71
C GLY A 56 19.36 3.56 1.51
N THR A 57 20.13 3.04 2.47
CA THR A 57 19.72 1.91 3.33
C THR A 57 19.82 2.24 4.81
N ASN A 58 19.24 1.38 5.64
CA ASN A 58 19.47 1.36 7.09
C ASN A 58 19.83 -0.07 7.51
N ASN A 59 21.10 -0.32 7.83
CA ASN A 59 21.61 -1.68 8.06
C ASN A 59 20.99 -2.32 9.31
N ASN A 60 20.84 -1.55 10.39
CA ASN A 60 20.25 -2.04 11.63
C ASN A 60 18.78 -2.44 11.43
N LEU A 61 18.00 -1.63 10.71
CA LEU A 61 16.64 -1.99 10.37
C LEU A 61 16.58 -3.24 9.50
N ASN A 62 17.47 -3.36 8.50
CA ASN A 62 17.54 -4.56 7.67
C ASN A 62 17.79 -5.82 8.53
N SER A 63 18.71 -5.74 9.50
CA SER A 63 18.96 -6.84 10.45
C SER A 63 17.75 -7.12 11.36
N MET A 64 17.03 -6.08 11.81
CA MET A 64 15.79 -6.25 12.59
C MET A 64 14.70 -6.94 11.76
N LEU A 65 14.50 -6.55 10.50
CA LEU A 65 13.51 -7.16 9.61
C LEU A 65 13.86 -8.62 9.27
N ASP A 66 15.14 -8.93 9.07
CA ASP A 66 15.62 -10.31 8.88
C ASP A 66 15.32 -11.17 10.12
N LYS A 67 15.64 -10.69 11.33
CA LYS A 67 15.29 -11.36 12.60
C LYS A 67 13.79 -11.64 12.71
N LEU A 68 12.94 -10.65 12.46
CA LEU A 68 11.48 -10.83 12.53
C LEU A 68 10.98 -11.87 11.52
N THR A 69 11.61 -11.92 10.34
CA THR A 69 11.29 -12.90 9.29
C THR A 69 11.67 -14.32 9.71
N GLN A 70 12.83 -14.49 10.37
CA GLN A 70 13.29 -15.78 10.88
C GLN A 70 12.45 -16.30 12.06
N MET A 71 11.88 -15.39 12.87
CA MET A 71 11.03 -15.76 14.02
C MET A 71 9.68 -16.35 13.59
N SER A 72 8.94 -15.65 12.72
CA SER A 72 7.61 -16.08 12.30
C SER A 72 7.06 -15.25 11.13
N PHE A 73 6.25 -15.87 10.27
CA PHE A 73 5.41 -15.15 9.30
C PHE A 73 4.31 -14.30 9.96
N ASN A 74 4.10 -14.44 11.28
CA ASN A 74 3.12 -13.68 12.07
C ASN A 74 3.76 -12.69 13.06
N SER A 75 5.05 -12.37 12.90
CA SER A 75 5.81 -11.53 13.86
C SER A 75 5.20 -10.13 14.06
N LEU A 76 4.34 -9.66 13.15
CA LEU A 76 3.68 -8.35 13.23
C LEU A 76 2.15 -8.46 13.14
N ILE A 77 1.59 -9.64 13.41
CA ILE A 77 0.14 -9.85 13.31
C ILE A 77 -0.62 -8.92 14.26
N ASN A 78 -1.75 -8.40 13.77
CA ASN A 78 -2.59 -7.41 14.46
C ASN A 78 -1.87 -6.08 14.76
N SER A 79 -0.66 -5.85 14.26
CA SER A 79 0.03 -4.57 14.37
C SER A 79 -0.29 -3.65 13.20
N LYS A 80 -0.21 -2.34 13.43
CA LYS A 80 -0.23 -1.33 12.37
C LYS A 80 1.02 -0.47 12.44
N ALA A 81 1.53 -0.05 11.30
CA ALA A 81 2.77 0.73 11.24
C ALA A 81 2.68 1.98 10.37
N SER A 82 3.52 2.97 10.66
CA SER A 82 3.78 4.12 9.79
C SER A 82 5.25 4.54 9.91
N ILE A 83 5.75 5.26 8.91
CA ILE A 83 7.18 5.50 8.72
C ILE A 83 7.45 7.00 8.63
N LEU A 84 8.33 7.49 9.49
CA LEU A 84 9.08 8.72 9.28
C LEU A 84 10.42 8.32 8.68
N ILE A 85 10.78 8.89 7.52
CA ILE A 85 12.04 8.56 6.86
C ILE A 85 12.78 9.82 6.45
N HIS A 86 14.05 9.88 6.81
CA HIS A 86 14.95 10.96 6.46
C HIS A 86 16.12 10.45 5.61
N SER A 87 16.57 11.28 4.68
CA SER A 87 17.81 11.08 3.94
C SER A 87 18.52 12.42 3.73
N ASN A 88 19.85 12.40 3.88
CA ASN A 88 20.71 13.52 3.46
C ASN A 88 20.82 13.67 1.93
N TYR A 89 20.05 12.90 1.15
CA TYR A 89 20.05 12.94 -0.31
C TYR A 89 18.62 13.06 -0.83
N ASN A 90 18.49 13.53 -2.08
CA ASN A 90 17.18 13.67 -2.72
C ASN A 90 16.52 12.34 -3.16
N ASN A 91 17.26 11.22 -3.07
CA ASN A 91 16.83 9.90 -3.54
C ASN A 91 16.51 8.94 -2.38
N PHE A 92 16.04 7.73 -2.71
CA PHE A 92 15.91 6.55 -1.83
C PHE A 92 14.78 6.51 -0.82
N THR A 93 14.36 7.63 -0.22
CA THR A 93 13.30 7.65 0.81
C THR A 93 12.06 6.85 0.39
N LYS A 94 11.58 7.10 -0.84
CA LYS A 94 10.40 6.44 -1.39
C LYS A 94 10.58 4.94 -1.62
N THR A 95 11.70 4.53 -2.20
CA THR A 95 11.95 3.14 -2.59
C THR A 95 12.28 2.28 -1.37
N TYR A 96 13.06 2.82 -0.43
CA TYR A 96 13.36 2.12 0.82
C TYR A 96 12.11 1.96 1.69
N ALA A 97 11.27 2.99 1.80
CA ALA A 97 9.99 2.88 2.51
C ALA A 97 9.06 1.81 1.89
N GLN A 98 8.99 1.73 0.56
CA GLN A 98 8.24 0.66 -0.13
C GLN A 98 8.76 -0.74 0.24
N GLN A 99 10.09 -0.91 0.27
CA GLN A 99 10.72 -2.17 0.66
C GLN A 99 10.35 -2.57 2.10
N VAL A 100 10.45 -1.62 3.03
CA VAL A 100 10.10 -1.85 4.45
C VAL A 100 8.62 -2.21 4.59
N ILE A 101 7.73 -1.48 3.94
CA ILE A 101 6.28 -1.76 3.95
C ILE A 101 6.01 -3.17 3.41
N TYR A 102 6.61 -3.54 2.28
CA TYR A 102 6.45 -4.87 1.69
C TYR A 102 6.87 -5.98 2.66
N LEU A 103 8.07 -5.88 3.24
CA LEU A 103 8.59 -6.88 4.17
C LEU A 103 7.73 -6.99 5.43
N MET A 104 7.41 -5.88 6.08
CA MET A 104 6.59 -5.89 7.30
C MET A 104 5.17 -6.38 7.04
N ASN A 105 4.59 -6.05 5.88
CA ASN A 105 3.25 -6.50 5.53
C ASN A 105 3.16 -8.02 5.38
N ARG A 106 4.22 -8.64 4.82
CA ARG A 106 4.36 -10.09 4.72
C ARG A 106 4.55 -10.80 6.07
N LEU A 107 4.79 -10.04 7.14
CA LEU A 107 4.83 -10.53 8.52
C LEU A 107 3.51 -10.27 9.28
N GLY A 108 2.49 -9.79 8.59
CA GLY A 108 1.15 -9.55 9.15
C GLY A 108 0.88 -8.11 9.60
N CYS A 109 1.75 -7.16 9.24
CA CYS A 109 1.56 -5.75 9.59
C CYS A 109 0.58 -5.05 8.65
N ARG A 110 -0.36 -4.28 9.21
CA ARG A 110 -1.22 -3.36 8.46
C ARG A 110 -0.53 -2.01 8.25
N PHE A 111 -0.77 -1.37 7.11
CA PHE A 111 -0.40 0.04 6.92
C PHE A 111 -1.63 0.89 6.58
N PRO A 112 -1.90 1.98 7.32
CA PRO A 112 -2.97 2.90 6.99
C PRO A 112 -2.69 3.62 5.67
N GLY A 113 -3.70 4.27 5.09
CA GLY A 113 -3.52 5.10 3.90
C GLY A 113 -2.51 6.22 4.12
N ARG A 114 -1.58 6.42 3.17
CA ARG A 114 -0.44 7.35 3.31
C ARG A 114 0.36 7.08 4.60
N PRO A 115 1.00 5.92 4.73
CA PRO A 115 1.66 5.54 5.98
C PRO A 115 3.07 6.13 6.12
N ILE A 116 3.47 7.10 5.28
CA ILE A 116 4.84 7.62 5.27
C ILE A 116 4.88 9.15 5.25
N VAL A 117 5.89 9.71 5.90
CA VAL A 117 6.34 11.11 5.75
C VAL A 117 7.83 11.07 5.43
N GLU A 118 8.20 11.69 4.31
CA GLU A 118 9.54 11.63 3.74
C GLU A 118 10.20 13.01 3.91
N ALA A 119 11.40 13.06 4.48
CA ALA A 119 12.25 14.23 4.51
C ALA A 119 13.50 13.93 3.67
N ASN A 120 13.57 14.50 2.48
CA ASN A 120 14.78 14.46 1.65
C ASN A 120 15.68 15.67 1.97
N GLU A 121 16.89 15.68 1.42
CA GLU A 121 17.93 16.69 1.70
C GLU A 121 17.41 18.13 1.82
N ASN A 122 16.60 18.58 0.85
CA ASN A 122 16.15 19.97 0.76
C ASN A 122 14.65 20.17 1.06
N LEU A 123 13.92 19.11 1.44
CA LEU A 123 12.46 19.11 1.60
C LEU A 123 11.69 19.52 0.33
N ASP A 124 12.30 19.39 -0.85
CA ASP A 124 11.72 19.80 -2.14
C ASP A 124 10.41 19.07 -2.46
N ASN A 125 10.23 17.87 -1.88
CA ASN A 125 9.00 17.10 -1.97
C ASN A 125 7.78 17.82 -1.34
N PHE A 126 7.98 18.87 -0.53
CA PHE A 126 6.93 19.70 0.05
C PHE A 126 6.67 21.03 -0.68
N ILE A 127 7.44 21.40 -1.71
CA ILE A 127 7.26 22.67 -2.46
C ILE A 127 5.84 22.81 -3.01
N ALA A 128 5.25 21.73 -3.52
CA ALA A 128 3.87 21.74 -4.01
C ALA A 128 2.85 22.05 -2.90
N MET A 129 3.16 21.70 -1.65
CA MET A 129 2.34 21.96 -0.47
C MET A 129 2.56 23.36 0.10
N GLN A 130 3.75 23.95 -0.06
CA GLN A 130 4.03 25.33 0.35
C GLN A 130 3.05 26.33 -0.27
N LYS A 131 2.72 26.15 -1.56
CA LYS A 131 1.72 26.96 -2.26
C LYS A 131 0.30 26.81 -1.72
N ILE A 132 0.02 25.72 -1.00
CA ILE A 132 -1.31 25.39 -0.47
C ILE A 132 -1.45 25.86 0.98
N TYR A 133 -0.46 25.57 1.81
CA TYR A 133 -0.49 25.87 3.24
C TYR A 133 0.06 27.26 3.58
N ASN A 134 0.87 27.85 2.69
CA ASN A 134 1.57 29.12 2.93
C ASN A 134 2.43 29.08 4.21
N LEU A 135 3.15 27.97 4.41
CA LEU A 135 4.05 27.72 5.54
C LEU A 135 5.46 27.37 5.04
N PRO A 136 6.51 27.57 5.85
CA PRO A 136 7.84 27.03 5.58
C PRO A 136 7.83 25.50 5.36
N LEU A 137 8.78 24.98 4.57
CA LEU A 137 8.83 23.55 4.23
C LEU A 137 8.97 22.66 5.49
N GLU A 138 9.79 23.10 6.46
CA GLU A 138 9.97 22.40 7.73
C GLU A 138 8.66 22.34 8.53
N GLU A 139 7.92 23.43 8.63
CA GLU A 139 6.62 23.43 9.33
C GLU A 139 5.60 22.51 8.66
N ILE A 140 5.61 22.43 7.33
CA ILE A 140 4.78 21.47 6.60
C ILE A 140 5.20 20.03 6.91
N LEU A 141 6.51 19.74 6.95
CA LEU A 141 7.02 18.43 7.32
C LEU A 141 6.58 18.01 8.72
N LEU A 142 6.68 18.91 9.71
CA LEU A 142 6.27 18.63 11.09
C LEU A 142 4.76 18.44 11.18
N MET A 143 3.97 19.33 10.58
CA MET A 143 2.51 19.16 10.47
C MET A 143 2.14 17.80 9.85
N LYS A 144 2.86 17.35 8.82
CA LYS A 144 2.63 16.03 8.21
C LYS A 144 3.06 14.87 9.09
N SER A 145 4.13 15.02 9.86
CA SER A 145 4.57 14.06 10.87
C SER A 145 3.52 13.89 11.97
N GLN A 146 2.96 15.01 12.45
CA GLN A 146 1.85 15.04 13.42
C GLN A 146 0.59 14.35 12.88
N GLU A 147 0.15 14.69 11.65
CA GLU A 147 -0.99 14.04 11.00
C GLU A 147 -0.79 12.51 10.88
N LEU A 148 0.43 12.07 10.57
CA LEU A 148 0.78 10.66 10.46
C LEU A 148 0.70 9.95 11.81
N GLY A 149 1.29 10.54 12.86
CA GLY A 149 1.27 10.01 14.21
C GLY A 149 -0.14 9.90 14.78
N ARG A 150 -0.94 10.96 14.68
CA ARG A 150 -2.36 10.95 15.09
C ARG A 150 -3.13 9.80 14.47
N LYS A 151 -3.01 9.61 13.15
CA LYS A 151 -3.66 8.50 12.44
C LYS A 151 -3.13 7.14 12.88
N LEU A 152 -1.83 7.02 13.15
CA LEU A 152 -1.23 5.78 13.62
C LEU A 152 -1.73 5.40 15.01
N PHE A 153 -1.78 6.34 15.95
CA PHE A 153 -2.12 6.04 17.35
C PHE A 153 -3.63 6.09 17.63
N SER A 154 -4.42 6.80 16.83
CA SER A 154 -5.88 6.81 16.94
C SER A 154 -6.51 5.48 16.50
N GLU A 155 -7.62 5.09 17.12
CA GLU A 155 -8.52 4.06 16.61
C GLU A 155 -9.48 4.74 15.62
N GLN A 156 -9.28 4.53 14.32
CA GLN A 156 -10.18 5.05 13.29
C GLN A 156 -11.00 3.89 12.74
N GLU A 157 -12.30 3.92 13.02
CA GLU A 157 -13.26 3.00 12.44
C GLU A 157 -13.79 3.55 11.10
N PHE A 158 -13.91 2.67 10.12
CA PHE A 158 -14.51 2.98 8.83
C PHE A 158 -15.65 2.00 8.59
N PHE A 159 -16.79 2.51 8.11
CA PHE A 159 -17.83 1.63 7.61
C PHE A 159 -17.30 0.84 6.41
N ARG A 160 -17.37 -0.50 6.51
CA ARG A 160 -16.90 -1.40 5.46
C ARG A 160 -18.00 -2.37 5.07
N ASN A 161 -18.38 -2.33 3.80
CA ASN A 161 -19.37 -3.25 3.25
C ASN A 161 -18.71 -4.54 2.77
N LYS A 162 -19.55 -5.50 2.35
CA LYS A 162 -19.11 -6.81 1.84
C LYS A 162 -18.78 -6.80 0.35
N ASN A 163 -18.67 -5.62 -0.28
CA ASN A 163 -18.45 -5.49 -1.71
C ASN A 163 -16.96 -5.49 -2.03
N ILE A 164 -16.57 -6.37 -2.94
CA ILE A 164 -15.23 -6.52 -3.50
C ILE A 164 -15.32 -6.22 -4.99
N VAL A 165 -14.42 -5.37 -5.48
CA VAL A 165 -14.19 -5.20 -6.92
C VAL A 165 -12.81 -5.71 -7.31
N ALA A 166 -12.75 -6.66 -8.24
CA ALA A 166 -11.51 -7.09 -8.87
C ALA A 166 -11.31 -6.38 -10.21
N ILE A 167 -10.14 -5.82 -10.44
CA ILE A 167 -9.80 -5.07 -11.65
C ILE A 167 -8.66 -5.79 -12.37
N HIS A 168 -8.87 -6.15 -13.63
CA HIS A 168 -7.88 -6.88 -14.42
C HIS A 168 -7.90 -6.47 -15.90
N SER A 169 -6.81 -6.73 -16.61
CA SER A 169 -6.74 -6.62 -18.08
C SER A 169 -6.39 -7.95 -18.75
N SER A 170 -6.65 -9.05 -18.05
CA SER A 170 -6.27 -10.41 -18.43
C SER A 170 -7.26 -11.07 -19.38
N ASN A 171 -6.74 -11.90 -20.31
CA ASN A 171 -7.56 -12.80 -21.13
C ASN A 171 -8.00 -14.03 -20.31
N LYS A 172 -9.29 -14.36 -20.36
CA LYS A 172 -9.90 -15.47 -19.62
C LYS A 172 -9.35 -16.85 -20.01
N GLU A 173 -8.96 -17.05 -21.26
CA GLU A 173 -8.53 -18.36 -21.75
C GLU A 173 -7.10 -18.70 -21.32
N THR A 174 -6.24 -17.69 -21.17
CA THR A 174 -4.78 -17.92 -21.06
C THR A 174 -4.15 -17.37 -19.79
N SER A 175 -4.82 -16.50 -19.04
CA SER A 175 -4.19 -15.81 -17.91
C SER A 175 -4.11 -16.65 -16.65
N ASN A 176 -2.88 -17.03 -16.28
CA ASN A 176 -2.58 -17.64 -14.98
C ASN A 176 -3.02 -16.77 -13.79
N THR A 177 -2.94 -15.44 -13.90
CA THR A 177 -3.38 -14.51 -12.84
C THR A 177 -4.89 -14.56 -12.63
N LEU A 178 -5.66 -14.60 -13.72
CA LEU A 178 -7.12 -14.68 -13.64
C LEU A 178 -7.57 -16.06 -13.14
N MET A 179 -6.93 -17.13 -13.61
CA MET A 179 -7.17 -18.48 -13.08
C MET A 179 -6.87 -18.59 -11.58
N LEU A 180 -5.79 -17.97 -11.09
CA LEU A 180 -5.49 -17.91 -9.66
C LEU A 180 -6.57 -17.14 -8.89
N TRP A 181 -7.02 -16.00 -9.43
CA TRP A 181 -8.11 -15.24 -8.83
C TRP A 181 -9.42 -16.02 -8.79
N ASP A 182 -9.75 -16.78 -9.82
CA ASP A 182 -10.97 -17.61 -9.83
C ASP A 182 -10.93 -18.64 -8.69
N MET A 183 -9.77 -19.25 -8.40
CA MET A 183 -9.63 -20.14 -7.23
C MET A 183 -9.83 -19.40 -5.89
N VAL A 184 -9.36 -18.15 -5.78
CA VAL A 184 -9.61 -17.31 -4.59
C VAL A 184 -11.10 -16.99 -4.47
N LYS A 185 -11.71 -16.55 -5.58
CA LYS A 185 -13.12 -16.15 -5.68
C LYS A 185 -14.08 -17.29 -5.33
N ASP A 186 -13.75 -18.53 -5.70
CA ASP A 186 -14.51 -19.73 -5.32
C ASP A 186 -14.65 -19.91 -3.80
N ASN A 187 -13.73 -19.30 -3.03
CA ASN A 187 -13.76 -19.31 -1.57
C ASN A 187 -14.42 -18.06 -0.96
N LEU A 188 -14.90 -17.09 -1.75
CA LEU A 188 -15.49 -15.81 -1.27
C LEU A 188 -17.03 -15.76 -1.39
N LYS A 189 -17.72 -16.91 -1.37
CA LYS A 189 -19.16 -17.04 -1.70
C LYS A 189 -20.13 -16.19 -0.86
N ASP A 190 -19.75 -15.80 0.36
CA ASP A 190 -20.58 -14.98 1.27
C ASP A 190 -20.37 -13.46 1.08
N LEU A 191 -19.58 -13.07 0.06
CA LEU A 191 -19.24 -11.68 -0.25
C LEU A 191 -19.68 -11.34 -1.68
N TYR A 192 -19.92 -10.05 -1.94
CA TYR A 192 -20.31 -9.58 -3.27
C TYR A 192 -19.07 -9.26 -4.08
N VAL A 193 -18.67 -10.16 -4.97
CA VAL A 193 -17.49 -9.99 -5.82
C VAL A 193 -17.89 -9.58 -7.24
N LYS A 194 -17.41 -8.42 -7.68
CA LYS A 194 -17.56 -7.92 -9.05
C LYS A 194 -16.22 -7.91 -9.77
N ASP A 195 -16.14 -8.55 -10.93
CA ASP A 195 -14.96 -8.49 -11.81
C ASP A 195 -15.14 -7.38 -12.87
N ILE A 196 -14.12 -6.54 -13.08
CA ILE A 196 -14.04 -5.56 -14.16
C ILE A 196 -12.88 -5.93 -15.07
N ASN A 197 -13.22 -6.31 -16.30
CA ASN A 197 -12.26 -6.59 -17.35
C ASN A 197 -11.98 -5.34 -18.19
N LEU A 198 -10.82 -4.73 -17.98
CA LEU A 198 -10.31 -3.58 -18.72
C LEU A 198 -9.98 -3.91 -20.18
N GLY A 199 -9.74 -5.18 -20.52
CA GLY A 199 -9.19 -5.65 -21.81
C GLY A 199 -10.17 -5.61 -22.99
N ASN A 200 -11.45 -5.33 -22.76
CA ASN A 200 -12.43 -5.16 -23.84
C ASN A 200 -12.42 -3.73 -24.44
N GLY A 201 -11.56 -2.83 -23.95
CA GLY A 201 -11.40 -1.49 -24.49
C GLY A 201 -9.94 -1.02 -24.44
N ASN A 202 -9.52 -0.25 -25.46
CA ASN A 202 -8.24 0.46 -25.40
C ASN A 202 -8.35 1.58 -24.35
N ILE A 203 -7.69 1.41 -23.20
CA ILE A 203 -7.69 2.44 -22.16
C ILE A 203 -6.61 3.45 -22.46
N ILE A 204 -7.03 4.67 -22.78
CA ILE A 204 -6.12 5.80 -22.92
C ILE A 204 -5.58 6.17 -21.53
N ASP A 205 -4.24 6.23 -21.42
CA ASP A 205 -3.56 6.69 -20.21
C ASP A 205 -3.66 8.22 -20.03
N CYS A 206 -3.38 8.68 -18.81
CA CYS A 206 -3.37 10.07 -18.42
C CYS A 206 -2.18 10.82 -19.04
N ARG A 207 -2.45 11.83 -19.87
CA ARG A 207 -1.48 12.80 -20.38
C ARG A 207 -1.01 13.83 -19.34
N GLY A 208 -1.50 13.74 -18.10
CA GLY A 208 -1.23 14.72 -17.06
C GLY A 208 -1.97 16.05 -17.27
N CYS A 209 -3.31 16.04 -17.30
CA CYS A 209 -4.07 17.29 -17.39
C CYS A 209 -3.76 18.25 -16.22
N GLY A 210 -3.81 19.56 -16.47
CA GLY A 210 -3.51 20.58 -15.46
C GLY A 210 -4.37 20.44 -14.19
N TYR A 211 -3.83 20.84 -13.04
CA TYR A 211 -4.46 20.63 -11.72
C TYR A 211 -5.92 21.11 -11.66
N LYS A 212 -6.22 22.29 -12.20
CA LYS A 212 -7.59 22.86 -12.23
C LYS A 212 -8.55 21.97 -13.03
N THR A 213 -8.11 21.48 -14.19
CA THR A 213 -8.89 20.58 -15.04
C THR A 213 -9.15 19.24 -14.36
N CYS A 214 -8.11 18.61 -13.80
CA CYS A 214 -8.23 17.35 -13.07
C CYS A 214 -9.22 17.49 -11.90
N LYS A 215 -9.11 18.58 -11.13
CA LYS A 215 -9.99 18.89 -9.99
C LYS A 215 -11.43 19.13 -10.44
N TYR A 216 -11.65 19.82 -11.56
CA TYR A 216 -12.99 20.09 -12.11
C TYR A 216 -13.73 18.79 -12.46
N PHE A 217 -13.11 17.92 -13.27
CA PHE A 217 -13.72 16.63 -13.63
C PHE A 217 -13.88 15.72 -12.40
N GLY A 218 -12.89 15.71 -11.50
CA GLY A 218 -12.92 14.95 -10.27
C GLY A 218 -14.14 15.24 -9.39
N LYS A 219 -14.55 16.51 -9.25
CA LYS A 219 -15.76 16.90 -8.49
C LYS A 219 -17.03 16.21 -9.00
N GLN A 220 -17.08 15.95 -10.31
CA GLN A 220 -18.21 15.28 -10.97
C GLN A 220 -18.07 13.75 -10.99
N SER A 221 -17.09 13.19 -10.28
CA SER A 221 -16.70 11.77 -10.41
C SER A 221 -16.43 11.38 -11.87
N LYS A 222 -15.82 12.28 -12.65
CA LYS A 222 -15.46 12.06 -14.05
C LYS A 222 -13.95 12.20 -14.24
N CYS A 223 -13.50 11.80 -15.43
CA CYS A 223 -12.17 12.05 -15.94
C CYS A 223 -12.30 12.61 -17.36
N TYR A 224 -11.35 13.44 -17.80
CA TYR A 224 -11.33 14.00 -19.15
C TYR A 224 -11.50 12.92 -20.24
N TYR A 225 -10.97 11.72 -19.98
CA TYR A 225 -10.95 10.60 -20.90
C TYR A 225 -12.24 9.76 -20.96
N GLY A 226 -13.19 9.91 -20.02
CA GLY A 226 -14.44 9.12 -20.01
C GLY A 226 -14.23 7.60 -20.01
N GLY A 227 -15.12 6.85 -20.66
CA GLY A 227 -15.00 5.41 -20.90
C GLY A 227 -15.03 4.55 -19.63
N ILE A 228 -14.60 3.27 -19.75
CA ILE A 228 -14.73 2.24 -18.71
C ILE A 228 -14.21 2.66 -17.33
N ILE A 229 -13.17 3.50 -17.26
CA ILE A 229 -12.67 3.99 -15.98
C ILE A 229 -13.72 4.84 -15.24
N VAL A 230 -14.43 5.69 -15.96
CA VAL A 230 -15.46 6.57 -15.38
C VAL A 230 -16.80 5.84 -15.24
N GLU A 231 -17.14 4.99 -16.21
CA GLU A 231 -18.43 4.33 -16.31
C GLU A 231 -18.54 3.11 -15.39
N GLU A 232 -17.44 2.37 -15.18
CA GLU A 232 -17.47 1.13 -14.41
C GLU A 232 -16.51 1.14 -13.22
N VAL A 233 -15.25 1.54 -13.42
CA VAL A 233 -14.23 1.46 -12.35
C VAL A 233 -14.54 2.43 -11.22
N TYR A 234 -14.80 3.70 -11.51
CA TYR A 234 -15.08 4.70 -10.48
C TYR A 234 -16.31 4.35 -9.61
N PRO A 235 -17.49 4.04 -10.19
CA PRO A 235 -18.64 3.63 -9.38
C PRO A 235 -18.34 2.39 -8.55
N SER A 236 -17.66 1.39 -9.14
CA SER A 236 -17.37 0.15 -8.42
C SER A 236 -16.38 0.34 -7.27
N ILE A 237 -15.38 1.23 -7.41
CA ILE A 237 -14.49 1.59 -6.29
C ILE A 237 -15.25 2.36 -5.21
N LEU A 238 -16.16 3.26 -5.58
CA LEU A 238 -16.96 4.00 -4.60
C LEU A 238 -17.86 3.05 -3.80
N ASP A 239 -18.49 2.10 -4.47
CA ASP A 239 -19.41 1.11 -3.90
C ASP A 239 -18.70 -0.05 -3.17
N SER A 240 -17.40 -0.24 -3.38
CA SER A 240 -16.63 -1.32 -2.73
C SER A 240 -15.77 -0.83 -1.58
N SER A 241 -15.66 -1.64 -0.53
CA SER A 241 -14.69 -1.45 0.55
C SER A 241 -13.35 -2.14 0.27
N THR A 242 -13.33 -3.14 -0.62
CA THR A 242 -12.13 -3.88 -1.00
C THR A 242 -11.92 -3.87 -2.51
N ILE A 243 -10.70 -3.55 -2.92
CA ILE A 243 -10.28 -3.53 -4.32
C ILE A 243 -9.17 -4.58 -4.50
N VAL A 244 -9.31 -5.48 -5.46
CA VAL A 244 -8.29 -6.47 -5.81
C VAL A 244 -7.73 -6.15 -7.19
N PHE A 245 -6.43 -5.93 -7.29
CA PHE A 245 -5.77 -5.74 -8.59
C PHE A 245 -5.17 -7.08 -9.04
N LEU A 246 -5.56 -7.54 -10.23
CA LEU A 246 -4.96 -8.71 -10.86
C LEU A 246 -3.84 -8.26 -11.80
N CYS A 247 -2.62 -8.59 -11.43
CA CYS A 247 -1.41 -8.05 -12.04
C CYS A 247 -0.54 -9.18 -12.60
N PRO A 248 -0.76 -9.61 -13.86
CA PRO A 248 0.26 -10.36 -14.57
C PRO A 248 1.53 -9.52 -14.70
N ASN A 249 2.69 -10.12 -14.51
CA ASN A 249 3.99 -9.46 -14.70
C ASN A 249 4.34 -9.42 -16.19
N TYR A 250 4.47 -8.19 -16.72
CA TYR A 250 5.08 -7.94 -18.02
C TYR A 250 6.27 -6.99 -17.84
N ASN A 251 7.49 -7.54 -17.97
CA ASN A 251 8.76 -6.80 -17.83
C ASN A 251 8.90 -6.08 -16.49
N ASP A 252 8.59 -6.79 -15.39
CA ASP A 252 8.64 -6.29 -14.01
C ASP A 252 7.78 -5.05 -13.76
N MET A 253 6.70 -4.92 -14.53
CA MET A 253 5.78 -3.78 -14.49
C MET A 253 4.32 -4.23 -14.47
N LEU A 254 3.47 -3.40 -13.86
CA LEU A 254 2.02 -3.46 -14.05
C LEU A 254 1.67 -3.25 -15.53
N THR A 255 0.61 -3.93 -16.02
CA THR A 255 0.16 -3.76 -17.41
C THR A 255 -0.27 -2.31 -17.68
N ALA A 256 -0.14 -1.88 -18.95
CA ALA A 256 -0.52 -0.52 -19.36
C ALA A 256 -1.94 -0.14 -18.95
N ASN A 257 -2.91 -1.07 -19.04
CA ASN A 257 -4.30 -0.83 -18.64
C ASN A 257 -4.45 -0.62 -17.12
N ILE A 258 -3.70 -1.37 -16.30
CA ILE A 258 -3.69 -1.19 -14.84
C ILE A 258 -3.01 0.12 -14.48
N VAL A 259 -1.87 0.44 -15.09
CA VAL A 259 -1.18 1.73 -14.92
C VAL A 259 -2.10 2.89 -15.30
N ALA A 260 -2.77 2.81 -16.45
CA ALA A 260 -3.72 3.83 -16.90
C ALA A 260 -4.89 4.02 -15.94
N THR A 261 -5.43 2.92 -15.40
CA THR A 261 -6.45 2.95 -14.36
C THR A 261 -5.94 3.70 -13.12
N ILE A 262 -4.78 3.32 -12.61
CA ILE A 262 -4.15 3.92 -11.43
C ILE A 262 -3.86 5.41 -11.65
N ASN A 263 -3.32 5.80 -12.80
CA ASN A 263 -3.04 7.20 -13.12
C ASN A 263 -4.33 8.03 -13.13
N ARG A 264 -5.38 7.47 -13.75
CA ARG A 264 -6.67 8.14 -13.89
C ARG A 264 -7.45 8.17 -12.59
N LEU A 265 -7.25 7.27 -11.63
CA LEU A 265 -7.87 7.37 -10.29
C LEU A 265 -7.56 8.69 -9.57
N THR A 266 -6.51 9.42 -9.98
CA THR A 266 -6.20 10.74 -9.44
C THR A 266 -7.38 11.70 -9.52
N ALA A 267 -8.20 11.67 -10.57
CA ALA A 267 -9.36 12.56 -10.66
C ALA A 267 -10.39 12.25 -9.57
N LEU A 268 -10.75 10.97 -9.39
CA LEU A 268 -11.65 10.54 -8.32
C LEU A 268 -11.06 10.83 -6.92
N PHE A 269 -9.77 10.55 -6.73
CA PHE A 269 -9.05 10.79 -5.48
C PHE A 269 -9.05 12.28 -5.02
N ARG A 270 -9.20 13.21 -5.96
CA ARG A 270 -9.32 14.65 -5.64
C ARG A 270 -10.68 14.99 -5.01
N LYS A 271 -11.71 14.18 -5.25
CA LYS A 271 -13.04 14.30 -4.63
C LYS A 271 -13.14 13.47 -3.35
N THR A 272 -12.77 12.20 -3.43
CA THR A 272 -12.95 11.23 -2.34
C THR A 272 -11.61 10.62 -1.97
N LYS A 273 -11.24 10.70 -0.69
CA LYS A 273 -10.09 9.95 -0.15
C LYS A 273 -10.52 8.52 0.11
N PHE A 274 -9.60 7.58 -0.05
CA PHE A 274 -9.87 6.14 0.01
C PHE A 274 -9.40 5.51 1.33
N TYR A 275 -9.37 6.27 2.43
CA TYR A 275 -8.92 5.77 3.74
C TYR A 275 -9.79 4.61 4.26
N ASP A 276 -11.07 4.61 3.88
CA ASP A 276 -12.05 3.57 4.19
C ASP A 276 -11.89 2.30 3.34
N LYS A 277 -11.03 2.33 2.32
CA LYS A 277 -10.91 1.27 1.31
C LYS A 277 -9.59 0.53 1.41
N ARG A 278 -9.64 -0.76 1.13
CA ARG A 278 -8.51 -1.70 1.21
C ARG A 278 -8.09 -2.15 -0.17
N ILE A 279 -6.79 -2.42 -0.33
CA ILE A 279 -6.24 -3.00 -1.56
C ILE A 279 -5.64 -4.38 -1.30
N PHE A 280 -5.93 -5.31 -2.21
CA PHE A 280 -5.21 -6.58 -2.34
C PHE A 280 -4.65 -6.71 -3.76
N GLY A 281 -3.63 -7.56 -3.91
CA GLY A 281 -3.03 -7.90 -5.19
C GLY A 281 -3.03 -9.40 -5.43
N VAL A 282 -3.31 -9.82 -6.67
CA VAL A 282 -2.96 -11.15 -7.16
C VAL A 282 -1.92 -10.97 -8.26
N VAL A 283 -0.70 -11.39 -7.99
CA VAL A 283 0.44 -11.19 -8.87
C VAL A 283 0.94 -12.53 -9.34
N VAL A 284 1.01 -12.72 -10.67
CA VAL A 284 1.62 -13.91 -11.25
C VAL A 284 2.72 -13.48 -12.20
N SER A 285 3.92 -13.99 -11.95
CA SER A 285 5.08 -13.75 -12.80
C SER A 285 5.43 -14.98 -13.64
N GLY A 286 5.89 -14.79 -14.87
CA GLY A 286 6.38 -15.90 -15.70
C GLY A 286 7.72 -16.47 -15.21
N TYR A 287 8.53 -15.64 -14.53
CA TYR A 287 9.86 -16.01 -14.04
C TYR A 287 10.05 -15.52 -12.59
N SER A 288 10.35 -14.23 -12.41
CA SER A 288 10.57 -13.54 -11.13
C SER A 288 9.88 -12.17 -11.14
N GLY A 289 10.06 -11.38 -10.08
CA GLY A 289 9.64 -9.97 -10.06
C GLY A 289 8.25 -9.68 -9.48
N SER A 290 7.58 -10.67 -8.87
CA SER A 290 6.27 -10.46 -8.24
C SER A 290 6.32 -9.38 -7.14
N ASP A 291 7.42 -9.33 -6.39
CA ASP A 291 7.63 -8.32 -5.35
C ASP A 291 7.78 -6.91 -5.93
N ALA A 292 8.34 -6.76 -7.13
CA ALA A 292 8.46 -5.48 -7.83
C ALA A 292 7.08 -4.90 -8.16
N LEU A 293 6.15 -5.74 -8.63
CA LEU A 293 4.77 -5.35 -8.90
C LEU A 293 4.01 -5.01 -7.61
N SER A 294 4.19 -5.81 -6.55
CA SER A 294 3.59 -5.53 -5.24
C SER A 294 4.06 -4.18 -4.68
N LYS A 295 5.35 -3.86 -4.79
CA LYS A 295 5.89 -2.54 -4.39
C LYS A 295 5.33 -1.40 -5.26
N GLN A 296 5.08 -1.62 -6.55
CA GLN A 296 4.38 -0.65 -7.40
C GLN A 296 2.95 -0.38 -6.92
N LEU A 297 2.20 -1.42 -6.50
CA LEU A 297 0.87 -1.25 -5.91
C LEU A 297 0.93 -0.48 -4.58
N ILE A 298 1.87 -0.85 -3.68
CA ILE A 298 2.10 -0.13 -2.41
C ILE A 298 2.36 1.36 -2.67
N SER A 299 3.28 1.66 -3.58
CA SER A 299 3.64 3.04 -3.93
C SER A 299 2.46 3.81 -4.50
N SER A 300 1.81 3.27 -5.52
CA SER A 300 0.85 4.01 -6.33
C SER A 300 -0.55 4.12 -5.71
N LEU A 301 -0.90 3.22 -4.79
CA LEU A 301 -2.22 3.13 -4.17
C LEU A 301 -2.18 3.43 -2.67
N ASN A 302 -1.43 2.67 -1.87
CA ASN A 302 -1.39 2.86 -0.42
C ASN A 302 -0.69 4.18 -0.04
N ILE A 303 0.54 4.37 -0.52
CA ILE A 303 1.32 5.57 -0.25
C ILE A 303 0.70 6.79 -0.95
N ASN A 304 0.36 6.71 -2.24
CA ASN A 304 -0.06 7.92 -2.98
C ASN A 304 -1.56 8.24 -2.88
N LYS A 305 -2.43 7.23 -2.80
CA LYS A 305 -3.89 7.39 -2.92
C LYS A 305 -4.68 6.98 -1.67
N THR A 306 -4.02 6.91 -0.51
CA THR A 306 -4.64 6.71 0.81
C THR A 306 -5.38 5.39 0.99
N PHE A 307 -5.23 4.41 0.11
CA PHE A 307 -5.80 3.08 0.37
C PHE A 307 -5.10 2.46 1.58
N GLU A 308 -5.86 1.79 2.43
CA GLU A 308 -5.29 0.95 3.48
C GLU A 308 -4.66 -0.31 2.85
N LEU A 309 -3.51 -0.72 3.39
CA LEU A 309 -2.83 -1.98 3.05
C LEU A 309 -3.11 -3.03 4.15
N PRO A 310 -4.00 -3.99 3.91
CA PRO A 310 -4.28 -5.10 4.82
C PRO A 310 -3.04 -5.97 5.04
N PRO A 311 -2.95 -6.71 6.16
CA PRO A 311 -1.87 -7.69 6.35
C PRO A 311 -1.89 -8.75 5.23
N TYR A 312 -0.71 -9.16 4.76
CA TYR A 312 -0.55 -10.13 3.66
C TYR A 312 -1.31 -9.72 2.39
N PHE A 313 -1.18 -8.45 1.97
CA PHE A 313 -2.04 -7.86 0.94
C PHE A 313 -1.91 -8.51 -0.45
N SER A 314 -0.80 -9.16 -0.75
CA SER A 314 -0.53 -9.74 -2.07
C SER A 314 -0.43 -11.27 -2.03
N LEU A 315 -1.11 -11.92 -2.97
CA LEU A 315 -0.90 -13.31 -3.34
C LEU A 315 0.04 -13.35 -4.56
N GLU A 316 1.23 -13.91 -4.38
CA GLU A 316 2.30 -13.91 -5.38
C GLU A 316 2.65 -15.34 -5.79
N MET A 317 2.64 -15.63 -7.10
CA MET A 317 3.04 -16.94 -7.63
C MET A 317 3.84 -16.81 -8.93
N THR A 318 4.53 -17.89 -9.32
CA THR A 318 5.26 -17.97 -10.58
C THR A 318 4.64 -19.04 -11.49
N ALA A 319 4.13 -18.63 -12.65
CA ALA A 319 3.60 -19.50 -13.69
C ALA A 319 3.74 -18.84 -15.07
N ASN A 320 4.49 -19.48 -15.96
CA ASN A 320 4.75 -18.97 -17.30
C ASN A 320 3.68 -19.42 -18.30
N ASP A 321 3.68 -20.71 -18.64
CA ASP A 321 2.80 -21.24 -19.67
C ASP A 321 1.32 -21.08 -19.28
N PRO A 322 0.43 -20.79 -20.24
CA PRO A 322 -1.00 -20.73 -19.98
C PRO A 322 -1.51 -21.97 -19.24
N GLY A 323 -2.24 -21.77 -18.14
CA GLY A 323 -2.78 -22.84 -17.31
C GLY A 323 -1.78 -23.51 -16.37
N TYR A 324 -0.49 -23.15 -16.40
CA TYR A 324 0.53 -23.74 -15.53
C TYR A 324 0.25 -23.48 -14.05
N ILE A 325 -0.46 -22.39 -13.72
CA ILE A 325 -0.85 -22.09 -12.34
C ILE A 325 -1.58 -23.26 -11.65
N ASN A 326 -2.39 -24.01 -12.41
CA ASN A 326 -3.15 -25.16 -11.91
C ASN A 326 -2.26 -26.34 -11.49
N LYS A 327 -1.01 -26.38 -11.97
CA LYS A 327 -0.04 -27.43 -11.69
C LYS A 327 0.83 -27.10 -10.47
N ILE A 328 0.76 -25.88 -9.93
CA ILE A 328 1.55 -25.51 -8.77
C ILE A 328 1.05 -26.29 -7.55
N PRO A 329 1.93 -26.98 -6.80
CA PRO A 329 1.53 -27.71 -5.61
C PRO A 329 0.79 -26.82 -4.61
N ASN A 330 -0.29 -27.35 -4.04
CA ASN A 330 -1.11 -26.69 -3.02
C ASN A 330 -1.74 -25.35 -3.45
N VAL A 331 -1.81 -25.03 -4.75
CA VAL A 331 -2.34 -23.74 -5.23
C VAL A 331 -3.76 -23.44 -4.73
N GLN A 332 -4.63 -24.46 -4.68
CA GLN A 332 -5.99 -24.31 -4.16
C GLN A 332 -6.00 -23.98 -2.66
N THR A 333 -5.12 -24.61 -1.88
CA THR A 333 -4.97 -24.31 -0.44
C THR A 333 -4.43 -22.90 -0.24
N THR A 334 -3.44 -22.49 -1.03
CA THR A 334 -2.89 -21.12 -1.00
C THR A 334 -3.96 -20.08 -1.37
N ALA A 335 -4.72 -20.32 -2.43
CA ALA A 335 -5.83 -19.46 -2.86
C ALA A 335 -6.92 -19.35 -1.78
N LYS A 336 -7.28 -20.48 -1.14
CA LYS A 336 -8.21 -20.51 -0.01
C LYS A 336 -7.69 -19.69 1.17
N ASN A 337 -6.43 -19.86 1.56
CA ASN A 337 -5.82 -19.10 2.66
C ASN A 337 -5.86 -17.59 2.38
N PHE A 338 -5.60 -17.18 1.13
CA PHE A 338 -5.71 -15.77 0.74
C PHE A 338 -7.15 -15.26 0.80
N ALA A 339 -8.13 -16.07 0.36
CA ALA A 339 -9.55 -15.73 0.51
C ALA A 339 -9.95 -15.54 1.98
N GLU A 340 -9.44 -16.39 2.89
CA GLU A 340 -9.69 -16.25 4.33
C GLU A 340 -9.04 -15.00 4.91
N ILE A 341 -7.86 -14.58 4.42
CA ILE A 341 -7.26 -13.29 4.77
C ILE A 341 -8.20 -12.14 4.38
N ILE A 342 -8.72 -12.14 3.14
CA ILE A 342 -9.66 -11.13 2.65
C ILE A 342 -10.94 -11.09 3.51
N LYS A 343 -11.54 -12.25 3.80
CA LYS A 343 -12.73 -12.37 4.65
C LYS A 343 -12.48 -11.85 6.05
N ARG A 344 -11.40 -12.32 6.69
CA ARG A 344 -11.04 -11.93 8.05
C ARG A 344 -10.88 -10.42 8.13
N ASP A 345 -10.24 -9.82 7.13
CA ASP A 345 -10.11 -8.37 7.08
C ASP A 345 -11.47 -7.68 6.97
N LEU A 346 -12.35 -8.15 6.08
CA LEU A 346 -13.69 -7.59 5.88
C LEU A 346 -14.65 -7.74 7.07
N LEU A 347 -14.52 -8.82 7.83
CA LEU A 347 -15.46 -9.18 8.90
C LEU A 347 -15.01 -8.75 10.31
N LEU A 348 -13.71 -8.48 10.51
CA LEU A 348 -13.14 -8.05 11.81
C LEU A 348 -12.94 -6.52 11.91
N SER A 349 -13.60 -5.73 11.07
CA SER A 349 -13.56 -4.26 11.13
C SER A 349 -14.89 -3.67 11.54
#